data_AF-A0A528W775-F1
#
_entry.id   AF-A0A528W775-F1
#
_cell.length_a   1.000
_cell.length_b   1.000
_cell.length_c   1.000
_cell.angle_alpha   90.00
_cell.angle_beta   90.00
_cell.angle_gamma   90.00
#
_symmetry.space_group_name_H-M   'P 1'
#
loop_
_entity.id
_entity.type
_entity.pdbx_description
1 polymer ?
#
loop_
_entity_poly.entity_id
_entity_poly.type
_entity_poly.pdbx_seq_one_letter_code
_entity_poly.pdbx_strand_id
1 'polypeptide(L)'
;VYLQSDAGFRMQPEDLDKWQVRNSGGAMVPFSAFASSHWTYGSPRLERYNGSAAVEIQGAATAGQSSGAAMDEIDRLVAQLP
;
A
#
# COMPACT_ATOMS: atom_id res chain seq x y z
N VAL A 1 0.13 -2.63 28.22
CA VAL A 1 1.26 -1.70 28.10
C VAL A 1 1.86 -1.87 26.72
N TYR A 2 2.06 -0.78 25.97
CA TYR A 2 2.70 -0.80 24.65
C TYR A 2 4.07 -0.10 24.74
N LEU A 3 5.06 -0.64 24.04
CA LEU A 3 6.39 -0.03 23.90
C LEU A 3 6.58 0.41 22.44
N GLN A 4 6.92 1.68 22.25
CA GLN A 4 7.24 2.25 20.95
C GLN A 4 8.29 3.35 21.13
N SER A 5 9.12 3.56 20.11
CA SER A 5 10.04 4.70 20.10
C SER A 5 9.30 6.03 20.15
N ASP A 6 9.91 7.01 20.81
CA ASP A 6 9.46 8.38 20.74
C ASP A 6 9.48 8.89 19.29
N ALA A 7 8.61 9.86 18.99
CA ALA A 7 8.43 10.36 17.64
C ALA A 7 9.76 10.80 16.99
N GLY A 8 10.65 11.47 17.73
CA GLY A 8 11.93 11.99 17.20
C GLY A 8 12.94 10.96 16.69
N PHE A 9 12.64 9.66 16.80
CA PHE A 9 13.51 8.56 16.39
C PHE A 9 12.85 7.64 15.34
N ARG A 10 11.78 8.10 14.66
CA ARG A 10 11.01 7.31 13.68
C ARG A 10 10.23 8.12 12.64
N MET A 11 10.63 9.36 12.34
CA MET A 11 9.95 10.23 11.39
C MET A 11 10.54 10.13 9.97
N GLN A 12 11.85 9.96 9.86
CA GLN A 12 12.57 10.02 8.60
C GLN A 12 13.33 8.71 8.33
N PRO A 13 13.66 8.39 7.06
CA PRO A 13 14.45 7.21 6.74
C PRO A 13 15.79 7.14 7.48
N GLU A 14 16.47 8.28 7.66
CA GLU A 14 17.77 8.39 8.35
C GLU A 14 17.66 8.07 9.84
N ASP A 15 16.45 8.09 10.42
CA ASP A 15 16.26 7.68 11.81
C ASP A 15 16.62 6.21 12.04
N LEU A 16 16.59 5.37 10.98
CA LEU A 16 17.05 3.97 11.05
C LEU A 16 18.54 3.86 11.45
N ASP A 17 19.37 4.86 11.14
CA ASP A 17 20.80 4.86 11.50
C ASP A 17 21.04 4.99 13.01
N LYS A 18 20.04 5.49 13.75
CA LYS A 18 20.08 5.60 15.21
C LYS A 18 19.86 4.25 15.89
N TRP A 19 19.32 3.25 15.17
CA TRP A 19 18.97 1.96 15.71
C TRP A 19 20.13 0.97 15.63
N GLN A 20 20.31 0.21 16.71
CA GLN A 20 21.33 -0.82 16.81
C GLN A 20 20.74 -2.11 17.38
N VAL A 21 21.22 -3.23 16.86
CA VAL A 21 20.85 -4.57 17.33
C VAL A 21 22.09 -5.22 17.94
N ARG A 22 21.95 -5.86 19.09
CA ARG A 22 23.05 -6.60 19.71
C ARG A 22 23.29 -7.91 18.96
N ASN A 23 24.52 -8.14 18.49
CA ASN A 23 24.91 -9.40 17.88
C ASN A 23 25.21 -10.50 18.92
N SER A 24 25.46 -11.72 18.47
CA SER A 24 25.77 -12.88 19.34
C SER A 24 27.06 -12.70 20.15
N GLY A 25 27.99 -11.88 19.68
CA GLY A 25 29.21 -11.50 20.41
C GLY A 25 29.00 -10.38 21.43
N GLY A 26 27.77 -9.90 21.61
CA GLY A 26 27.42 -8.85 22.56
C GLY A 26 27.70 -7.43 22.09
N ALA A 27 28.22 -7.22 20.87
CA ALA A 27 28.44 -5.90 20.32
C ALA A 27 27.14 -5.30 19.77
N MET A 28 27.00 -3.98 19.85
CA MET A 28 25.90 -3.26 19.21
C MET A 28 26.26 -3.00 17.74
N VAL A 29 25.38 -3.40 16.82
CA VAL A 29 25.58 -3.28 15.38
C VAL A 29 24.52 -2.32 14.80
N PRO A 30 24.91 -1.25 14.10
CA PRO A 30 23.96 -0.31 13.50
C PRO A 30 23.17 -0.95 12.36
N PHE A 31 21.93 -0.51 12.17
CA PHE A 31 21.02 -1.07 11.16
C PHE A 31 21.57 -0.97 9.73
N SER A 32 22.28 0.13 9.43
CA SER A 32 22.94 0.37 8.14
C SER A 32 24.07 -0.61 7.81
N ALA A 33 24.59 -1.37 8.78
CA ALA A 33 25.62 -2.37 8.52
C ALA A 33 25.10 -3.63 7.79
N PHE A 34 23.77 -3.85 7.74
CA PHE A 34 23.18 -5.07 7.18
C PHE A 34 21.87 -4.87 6.41
N ALA A 35 21.38 -3.63 6.26
CA ALA A 35 20.18 -3.30 5.52
C ALA A 35 20.37 -2.08 4.64
N SER A 36 19.57 -1.98 3.57
CA SER A 36 19.50 -0.82 2.68
C SER A 36 18.03 -0.52 2.33
N SER A 37 17.75 0.71 1.89
CA SER A 37 16.40 1.16 1.56
C SER A 37 16.35 1.91 0.23
N HIS A 38 15.20 1.87 -0.42
CA HIS A 38 14.89 2.67 -1.59
C HIS A 38 13.38 2.94 -1.65
N TRP A 39 12.99 3.97 -2.39
CA TRP A 39 11.57 4.25 -2.63
C TRP A 39 10.98 3.29 -3.65
N THR A 40 9.71 2.92 -3.45
CA THR A 40 8.93 2.10 -4.38
C THR A 40 7.45 2.44 -4.24
N TYR A 41 6.63 1.97 -5.17
CA TYR A 41 5.18 2.06 -5.11
C TYR A 41 4.58 0.76 -4.57
N GLY A 42 3.51 0.89 -3.80
CA GLY A 42 2.71 -0.24 -3.31
C GLY A 42 1.30 0.24 -3.00
N SER A 43 0.33 -0.67 -3.07
CA SER A 43 -1.05 -0.30 -2.75
C SER A 43 -1.21 -0.11 -1.23
N PRO A 44 -1.70 1.06 -0.77
CA PRO A 44 -2.04 1.25 0.64
C PRO A 44 -3.32 0.51 1.04
N ARG A 45 -4.11 0.05 0.07
CA ARG A 45 -5.38 -0.66 0.27
C ARG A 45 -5.61 -1.68 -0.84
N LEU A 46 -5.56 -2.95 -0.48
CA LEU A 46 -5.92 -4.03 -1.39
C LEU A 46 -7.41 -4.36 -1.21
N GLU A 47 -8.15 -4.40 -2.32
CA GLU A 47 -9.57 -4.72 -2.33
C GLU A 47 -9.80 -6.11 -2.94
N ARG A 48 -10.86 -6.77 -2.47
CA ARG A 48 -11.27 -8.08 -2.97
C ARG A 48 -12.78 -8.14 -3.09
N TYR A 49 -13.26 -8.79 -4.15
CA TYR A 49 -14.67 -9.11 -4.35
C TYR A 49 -14.81 -10.61 -4.60
N ASN A 50 -15.69 -11.28 -3.86
CA ASN A 50 -15.88 -12.74 -3.92
C ASN A 50 -14.57 -13.54 -3.83
N GLY A 51 -13.64 -13.08 -2.99
CA GLY A 51 -12.35 -13.75 -2.78
C GLY A 51 -11.32 -13.53 -3.88
N SER A 52 -11.62 -12.79 -4.95
CA SER A 52 -10.64 -12.42 -5.98
C SER A 52 -10.14 -10.99 -5.79
N ALA A 53 -8.93 -10.67 -6.25
CA ALA A 53 -8.43 -9.29 -6.25
C ALA A 53 -9.35 -8.43 -7.13
N ALA A 54 -9.71 -7.24 -6.66
CA ALA A 54 -10.65 -6.37 -7.34
C ALA A 54 -10.27 -4.89 -7.11
N VAL A 55 -10.90 -4.02 -7.89
CA VAL A 55 -10.87 -2.57 -7.73
C VAL A 55 -12.31 -2.08 -7.90
N GLU A 56 -12.81 -1.28 -6.97
CA GLU A 56 -14.13 -0.67 -7.10
C GLU A 56 -14.09 0.53 -8.07
N ILE A 57 -14.98 0.54 -9.06
CA ILE A 57 -15.19 1.67 -9.97
C ILE A 57 -16.61 2.18 -9.78
N GLN A 58 -16.74 3.48 -9.48
CA GLN A 58 -18.02 4.15 -9.31
C GLN A 58 -18.30 5.07 -10.49
N GLY A 59 -19.56 5.13 -10.91
CA GLY A 59 -20.01 5.94 -12.03
C GLY A 59 -21.51 6.15 -12.00
N ALA A 60 -21.98 7.04 -12.86
CA ALA A 60 -23.39 7.35 -13.03
C ALA A 60 -23.73 7.53 -14.51
N ALA A 61 -24.99 7.31 -14.87
CA ALA A 61 -25.47 7.61 -16.21
C ALA A 61 -25.40 9.12 -16.49
N THR A 62 -25.12 9.48 -17.74
CA THR A 62 -25.23 10.87 -18.18
C THR A 62 -26.69 11.35 -18.16
N ALA A 63 -26.90 12.67 -18.15
CA ALA A 63 -28.23 13.26 -18.17
C ALA A 63 -29.03 12.78 -19.38
N GLY A 64 -30.29 12.39 -19.15
CA GLY A 64 -31.18 11.90 -20.20
C GLY A 64 -30.99 10.42 -20.57
N GLN A 65 -30.07 9.69 -19.93
CA GLN A 65 -29.89 8.25 -20.11
C GLN A 65 -30.24 7.46 -18.85
N SER A 66 -30.68 6.22 -19.05
CA SER A 66 -30.99 5.32 -17.94
C SER A 66 -29.73 4.70 -17.34
N SER A 67 -29.82 4.25 -16.08
CA SER A 67 -28.75 3.47 -15.45
C SER A 67 -28.50 2.15 -16.18
N GLY A 68 -29.55 1.51 -16.71
CA GLY A 68 -29.42 0.28 -17.51
C GLY A 68 -28.58 0.50 -18.76
N ALA A 69 -28.84 1.57 -19.52
CA ALA A 69 -28.02 1.91 -20.69
C ALA A 69 -26.55 2.19 -20.33
N ALA A 70 -26.30 2.78 -19.16
CA ALA A 70 -24.93 2.97 -18.66
C ALA A 70 -24.28 1.64 -18.24
N MET A 71 -25.02 0.72 -17.62
CA MET A 71 -24.53 -0.62 -17.26
C MET A 71 -24.20 -1.44 -18.50
N ASP A 72 -25.07 -1.44 -19.52
CA ASP A 72 -24.84 -2.14 -20.79
C ASP A 72 -23.55 -1.67 -21.47
N GLU A 73 -23.26 -0.37 -21.41
CA GLU A 73 -22.02 0.20 -21.95
C GLU A 73 -20.79 -0.19 -21.13
N ILE A 74 -20.89 -0.22 -19.80
CA ILE A 74 -19.80 -0.71 -18.94
C ILE A 74 -19.50 -2.19 -19.23
N ASP A 75 -20.52 -3.04 -19.37
CA ASP A 75 -20.36 -4.45 -19.72
C ASP A 75 -19.63 -4.61 -21.07
N ARG A 76 -20.00 -3.78 -22.07
CA ARG A 76 -19.33 -3.75 -23.37
C ARG A 76 -17.84 -3.38 -23.25
N LEU A 77 -17.49 -2.41 -22.41
CA LEU A 77 -16.11 -1.96 -22.20
C LEU A 77 -15.29 -3.01 -21.44
N VAL A 78 -15.84 -3.60 -20.39
CA VAL A 78 -15.17 -4.62 -19.57
C VAL A 78 -14.83 -5.86 -20.39
N ALA A 79 -15.68 -6.25 -21.34
CA ALA A 79 -15.42 -7.36 -22.25
C ALA A 79 -14.20 -7.19 -23.16
N GLN A 80 -13.64 -5.97 -23.25
CA GLN A 80 -12.44 -5.66 -24.06
C GLN A 80 -11.16 -5.57 -23.24
N LEU A 81 -11.22 -5.81 -21.92
CA LEU A 81 -10.03 -5.79 -21.07
C LEU A 81 -9.12 -7.01 -21.33
N PRO A 82 -7.80 -6.88 -21.09
CA PRO A 82 -6.82 -7.94 -21.29
C PRO A 82 -7.03 -9.20 -20.43
#